data_AF-A0A947HUE6-F1
#
_entry.id   AF-A0A947HUE6-F1
#
_cell.length_a   1.000
_cell.length_b   1.000
_cell.length_c   1.000
_cell.angle_alpha   90.00
_cell.angle_beta   90.00
_cell.angle_gamma   90.00
#
_symmetry.space_group_name_H-M   'P 1'
#
loop_
_entity.id
_entity.type
_entity.pdbx_description
1 polymer ?
#
loop_
_entity_poly.entity_id
_entity_poly.type
_entity_poly.pdbx_seq_one_letter_code
_entity_poly.pdbx_strand_id
1 'polypeptide(L)'
;MDHIEWLPGNTGFALRDWTWTPIGRTQRGTDTIAILRLDELSDRAQSHVRRALLPSVEEILGHLSSGRIADALSRWKTLSNTIIDDPMAEWRSLSWCALHQLIPAARRIAAGLAMPGRP
;
A
#
# COMPACT_ATOMS: atom_id res chain seq x y z
N MET A 1 -12.07 -4.39 10.28
CA MET A 1 -12.33 -3.77 8.97
C MET A 1 -12.03 -4.78 7.85
N ASP A 2 -12.81 -5.86 7.75
CA ASP A 2 -12.53 -6.96 6.78
C ASP A 2 -13.41 -6.96 5.54
N HIS A 3 -14.27 -5.96 5.37
CA HIS A 3 -15.26 -5.95 4.30
C HIS A 3 -14.79 -5.23 3.03
N ILE A 4 -13.73 -4.41 3.10
CA ILE A 4 -13.24 -3.61 1.98
C ILE A 4 -11.72 -3.78 1.86
N GLU A 5 -11.24 -3.90 0.64
CA GLU A 5 -9.82 -3.88 0.27
C GLU A 5 -9.57 -2.87 -0.85
N TRP A 6 -8.34 -2.38 -0.97
CA TRP A 6 -7.93 -1.55 -2.09
C TRP A 6 -7.07 -2.39 -3.03
N LEU A 7 -7.43 -2.44 -4.31
CA LEU A 7 -6.67 -3.16 -5.32
C LEU A 7 -6.17 -2.22 -6.42
N PRO A 8 -4.97 -2.50 -6.97
CA PRO A 8 -4.48 -1.77 -8.11
C PRO A 8 -5.19 -2.23 -9.39
N GLY A 9 -5.63 -1.26 -10.19
CA GLY A 9 -6.00 -1.45 -11.59
C GLY A 9 -4.82 -1.13 -12.51
N ASN A 10 -4.97 -1.44 -13.80
CA ASN A 10 -3.98 -1.10 -14.83
C ASN A 10 -2.56 -1.64 -14.53
N THR A 11 -2.47 -2.82 -13.91
CA THR A 11 -1.19 -3.39 -13.45
C THR A 11 -0.23 -3.77 -14.58
N GLY A 12 -0.67 -3.74 -15.84
CA GLY A 12 0.17 -3.88 -17.03
C GLY A 12 0.97 -2.63 -17.40
N PHE A 13 0.71 -1.48 -16.76
CA PHE A 13 1.46 -0.23 -16.94
C PHE A 13 2.52 -0.05 -15.85
N ALA A 14 3.32 1.02 -15.95
CA ALA A 14 4.29 1.37 -14.92
C ALA A 14 3.60 1.61 -13.56
N LEU A 15 4.28 1.31 -12.45
CA LEU A 15 3.72 1.41 -11.08
C LEU A 15 3.08 2.78 -10.78
N ARG A 16 3.61 3.84 -11.39
CA ARG A 16 3.14 5.23 -11.21
C ARG A 16 1.79 5.50 -11.89
N ASP A 17 1.42 4.67 -12.86
CA ASP A 17 0.20 4.76 -13.65
C ASP A 17 -0.90 3.81 -13.14
N TRP A 18 -0.61 3.04 -12.09
CA TRP A 18 -1.59 2.20 -11.44
C TRP A 18 -2.70 3.05 -10.81
N THR A 19 -3.93 2.64 -11.03
CA THR A 19 -5.11 3.20 -10.37
C THR A 19 -5.43 2.38 -9.13
N TRP A 20 -6.08 2.97 -8.13
CA TRP A 20 -6.42 2.27 -6.89
C TRP A 20 -7.91 2.39 -6.62
N THR A 21 -8.59 1.26 -6.53
CA THR A 21 -10.04 1.20 -6.39
C THR A 21 -10.43 0.35 -5.17
N PRO A 22 -11.41 0.79 -4.36
CA PRO A 22 -11.90 -0.03 -3.27
C PRO A 22 -12.80 -1.14 -3.82
N ILE A 23 -12.66 -2.34 -3.26
CA ILE A 23 -13.48 -3.51 -3.59
C ILE A 23 -14.14 -4.07 -2.34
N GLY A 24 -15.41 -4.48 -2.48
CA GLY A 24 -16.16 -5.13 -1.43
C GLY A 24 -15.79 -6.61 -1.37
N ARG A 25 -15.25 -7.08 -0.24
CA ARG A 25 -15.03 -8.52 0.02
C ARG A 25 -16.31 -9.25 0.45
N THR A 26 -17.30 -8.49 0.90
CA THR A 26 -18.60 -8.98 1.33
C THR A 26 -19.70 -8.08 0.78
N GLN A 27 -20.97 -8.53 0.84
CA GLN A 27 -22.10 -7.69 0.47
C GLN A 27 -22.10 -6.37 1.25
N ARG A 28 -21.90 -6.45 2.58
CA ARG A 28 -21.76 -5.26 3.43
C ARG A 28 -20.67 -4.30 2.94
N GLY A 29 -19.54 -4.83 2.47
CA GLY A 29 -18.45 -4.01 1.92
C GLY A 29 -18.86 -3.31 0.63
N THR A 30 -19.53 -4.03 -0.27
CA THR A 30 -20.07 -3.50 -1.52
C THR A 30 -21.09 -2.40 -1.26
N ASP A 31 -22.05 -2.64 -0.37
CA ASP A 31 -23.06 -1.65 0.02
C ASP A 31 -22.40 -0.42 0.66
N THR A 32 -21.38 -0.62 1.50
CA THR A 32 -20.63 0.48 2.12
C THR A 32 -19.91 1.32 1.07
N ILE A 33 -19.26 0.70 0.08
CA ILE A 33 -18.63 1.41 -1.03
C ILE A 33 -19.65 2.24 -1.79
N ALA A 34 -20.81 1.67 -2.12
CA ALA A 34 -21.86 2.36 -2.88
C ALA A 34 -22.48 3.52 -2.08
N ILE A 35 -22.81 3.30 -0.80
CA ILE A 35 -23.45 4.30 0.06
C ILE A 35 -22.49 5.47 0.35
N LEU A 36 -21.23 5.16 0.66
CA LEU A 36 -20.22 6.18 0.97
C LEU A 36 -19.50 6.71 -0.28
N ARG A 37 -19.83 6.18 -1.47
CA ARG A 37 -19.23 6.52 -2.76
C ARG A 37 -17.69 6.51 -2.71
N LEU A 38 -17.13 5.44 -2.15
CA LEU A 38 -15.67 5.33 -1.94
C LEU A 38 -14.89 5.25 -3.26
N ASP A 39 -15.54 4.96 -4.38
CA ASP A 39 -14.98 5.03 -5.72
C ASP A 39 -14.55 6.46 -6.12
N GLU A 40 -15.24 7.50 -5.63
CA GLU A 40 -14.86 8.90 -5.85
C GLU A 40 -13.51 9.26 -5.21
N LEU A 41 -13.03 8.44 -4.28
CA LEU A 41 -11.75 8.63 -3.62
C LEU A 41 -10.56 8.12 -4.43
N SER A 42 -10.78 7.48 -5.58
CA SER A 42 -9.73 6.83 -6.38
C SER A 42 -8.59 7.79 -6.77
N ASP A 43 -8.89 9.03 -7.15
CA ASP A 43 -7.86 10.03 -7.50
C ASP A 43 -7.00 10.42 -6.31
N ARG A 44 -7.63 10.56 -5.13
CA ARG A 44 -6.92 10.85 -3.87
C ARG A 44 -6.08 9.66 -3.43
N ALA A 45 -6.62 8.44 -3.56
CA ALA A 45 -5.91 7.21 -3.28
C ALA A 45 -4.67 7.06 -4.17
N GLN A 46 -4.82 7.27 -5.48
CA GLN A 46 -3.70 7.26 -6.42
C GLN A 46 -2.67 8.34 -6.09
N SER A 47 -3.11 9.56 -5.79
CA SER A 47 -2.22 10.65 -5.39
C SER A 47 -1.44 10.31 -4.12
N HIS A 48 -2.09 9.71 -3.12
CA HIS A 48 -1.46 9.24 -1.89
C HIS A 48 -0.40 8.18 -2.18
N VAL A 49 -0.74 7.13 -2.93
CA VAL A 49 0.22 6.08 -3.29
C VAL A 49 1.41 6.68 -4.03
N ARG A 50 1.18 7.55 -4.99
CA ARG A 50 2.25 8.15 -5.80
C ARG A 50 3.17 9.07 -5.01
N ARG A 51 2.64 9.83 -4.05
CA ARG A 51 3.39 10.87 -3.32
C ARG A 51 3.98 10.35 -2.01
N ALA A 52 3.25 9.53 -1.27
CA ALA A 52 3.67 9.06 0.05
C ALA A 52 4.36 7.69 0.00
N LEU A 53 3.89 6.76 -0.85
CA LEU A 53 4.37 5.37 -0.84
C LEU A 53 5.48 5.14 -1.86
N LEU A 54 5.24 5.47 -3.13
CA LEU A 54 6.14 5.09 -4.23
C LEU A 54 7.60 5.55 -4.04
N PRO A 55 7.89 6.79 -3.60
CA PRO A 55 9.29 7.20 -3.42
C PRO A 55 10.04 6.31 -2.41
N SER A 56 9.39 6.01 -1.29
CA SER A 56 9.97 5.14 -0.25
C SER A 56 10.09 3.70 -0.74
N VAL A 57 9.12 3.20 -1.50
CA VAL A 57 9.17 1.87 -2.11
C VAL A 57 10.33 1.78 -3.11
N GLU A 58 10.46 2.73 -4.03
CA GLU A 58 11.54 2.76 -5.02
C GLU A 58 12.91 2.76 -4.34
N GLU A 59 13.07 3.54 -3.28
CA GLU A 59 14.29 3.58 -2.46
C GLU A 59 14.60 2.21 -1.82
N ILE A 60 13.60 1.58 -1.19
CA ILE A 60 13.73 0.23 -0.60
C ILE A 60 14.13 -0.78 -1.67
N LEU A 61 13.43 -0.80 -2.80
CA LEU A 61 13.74 -1.71 -3.91
C LEU A 61 15.16 -1.46 -4.47
N GLY A 62 15.58 -0.20 -4.51
CA GLY A 62 16.95 0.21 -4.84
C GLY A 62 17.97 -0.37 -3.88
N HIS A 63 17.78 -0.20 -2.57
CA HIS A 63 18.65 -0.79 -1.54
C HIS A 63 18.74 -2.31 -1.66
N LEU A 64 17.60 -2.99 -1.84
CA LEU A 64 17.56 -4.44 -2.03
C LEU A 64 18.32 -4.88 -3.29
N SER A 65 18.19 -4.15 -4.40
CA SER A 65 18.89 -4.46 -5.65
C SER A 65 20.40 -4.30 -5.53
N SER A 66 20.87 -3.41 -4.64
CA SER A 66 22.29 -3.20 -4.35
C SER A 66 22.82 -4.06 -3.19
N GLY A 67 22.04 -5.02 -2.67
CA GLY A 67 22.43 -5.86 -1.53
C GLY A 67 22.49 -5.12 -0.18
N ARG A 68 22.01 -3.88 -0.10
CA ARG A 68 22.01 -3.05 1.11
C ARG A 68 20.79 -3.35 1.99
N ILE A 69 20.74 -4.58 2.51
CA ILE A 69 19.57 -5.08 3.26
C ILE A 69 19.29 -4.26 4.52
N ALA A 70 20.33 -3.82 5.25
CA ALA A 70 20.16 -3.00 6.45
C ALA A 70 19.50 -1.65 6.15
N ASP A 71 19.89 -0.99 5.06
CA ASP A 71 19.28 0.27 4.62
C ASP A 71 17.81 0.05 4.22
N ALA A 72 17.54 -1.04 3.48
CA ALA A 72 16.17 -1.40 3.09
C ALA A 72 15.26 -1.62 4.32
N LEU A 73 15.75 -2.34 5.34
CA LEU A 73 15.05 -2.58 6.59
C LEU A 73 14.80 -1.28 7.37
N SER A 74 15.82 -0.43 7.48
CA SER A 74 15.71 0.87 8.14
C SER A 74 14.63 1.72 7.47
N ARG A 75 14.68 1.82 6.13
CA ARG A 75 13.72 2.60 5.35
C ARG A 75 12.31 2.03 5.42
N TRP A 76 12.17 0.71 5.37
CA TRP A 76 10.89 0.02 5.54
C TRP A 76 10.26 0.27 6.91
N LYS A 77 11.06 0.25 7.98
CA LYS A 77 10.59 0.56 9.33
C LYS A 77 10.12 2.01 9.45
N THR A 78 10.89 2.97 8.93
CA THR A 78 10.48 4.38 8.89
C THR A 78 9.17 4.55 8.14
N LEU A 79 9.04 3.92 6.97
CA LEU A 79 7.80 3.96 6.19
C LEU A 79 6.64 3.40 7.02
N SER A 80 6.73 2.16 7.48
CA SER A 80 5.65 1.50 8.24
C SER A 80 5.20 2.32 9.46
N ASN A 81 6.15 2.88 10.21
CA ASN A 81 5.87 3.73 11.37
C ASN A 81 5.05 4.98 10.99
N THR A 82 5.36 5.61 9.86
CA THR A 82 4.74 6.89 9.46
C THR A 82 3.36 6.71 8.81
N ILE A 83 3.13 5.64 8.05
CA ILE A 83 1.91 5.50 7.22
C ILE A 83 0.97 4.38 7.65
N ILE A 84 1.41 3.44 8.49
CA ILE A 84 0.58 2.33 8.97
C ILE A 84 0.45 2.35 10.48
N ASP A 85 1.55 2.47 11.23
CA ASP A 85 1.50 2.32 12.69
C ASP A 85 1.05 3.60 13.41
N ASP A 86 1.21 4.77 12.78
CA ASP A 86 0.63 6.02 13.28
C ASP A 86 -0.91 5.95 13.20
N PRO A 87 -1.64 6.00 14.33
CA PRO A 87 -3.10 5.94 14.34
C PRO A 87 -3.76 7.15 13.67
N MET A 88 -3.05 8.28 13.56
CA MET A 88 -3.52 9.50 12.91
C MET A 88 -3.18 9.55 11.43
N ALA A 89 -2.40 8.59 10.90
CA ALA A 89 -2.13 8.53 9.48
C ALA A 89 -3.43 8.38 8.69
N GLU A 90 -3.61 9.24 7.68
CA GLU A 90 -4.67 9.05 6.71
C GLU A 90 -4.34 7.85 5.81
N TRP A 91 -5.36 7.21 5.25
CA TRP A 91 -5.19 6.13 4.26
C TRP A 91 -4.42 4.90 4.75
N ARG A 92 -4.40 4.60 6.05
CA ARG A 92 -3.72 3.41 6.61
C ARG A 92 -4.11 2.10 5.92
N SER A 93 -5.41 1.88 5.73
CA SER A 93 -5.94 0.68 5.07
C SER A 93 -5.50 0.58 3.59
N LEU A 94 -5.59 1.69 2.84
CA LEU A 94 -5.06 1.76 1.48
C LEU A 94 -3.55 1.50 1.44
N SER A 95 -2.80 2.13 2.34
CA SER A 95 -1.34 2.03 2.42
C SER A 95 -0.88 0.60 2.71
N TRP A 96 -1.57 -0.08 3.63
CA TRP A 96 -1.33 -1.48 3.94
C TRP A 96 -1.59 -2.37 2.72
N CYS A 97 -2.73 -2.20 2.05
CA CYS A 97 -3.05 -2.94 0.81
C CYS A 97 -2.03 -2.64 -0.29
N ALA A 98 -1.64 -1.38 -0.45
CA ALA A 98 -0.72 -0.96 -1.50
C ALA A 98 0.68 -1.53 -1.31
N LEU A 99 1.21 -1.50 -0.08
CA LEU A 99 2.51 -2.13 0.22
C LEU A 99 2.49 -3.64 -0.01
N HIS A 100 1.34 -4.29 0.18
CA HIS A 100 1.18 -5.70 -0.14
C HIS A 100 1.43 -6.01 -1.63
N GLN A 101 1.00 -5.10 -2.51
CA GLN A 101 1.09 -5.23 -3.96
C GLN A 101 2.42 -4.69 -4.51
N LEU A 102 2.89 -3.56 -4.00
CA LEU A 102 4.08 -2.85 -4.48
C LEU A 102 5.38 -3.59 -4.15
N ILE A 103 5.43 -4.30 -3.01
CA ILE A 103 6.57 -5.15 -2.65
C ILE A 103 6.03 -6.55 -2.36
N PRO A 104 5.96 -7.48 -3.33
CA PRO A 104 5.32 -8.79 -3.14
C PRO A 104 5.88 -9.61 -1.97
N ALA A 105 5.06 -10.49 -1.40
CA ALA A 105 5.40 -11.27 -0.20
C ALA A 105 6.72 -12.04 -0.33
N ALA A 106 6.98 -12.68 -1.47
CA ALA A 106 8.24 -13.41 -1.71
C ALA A 106 9.47 -12.50 -1.53
N ARG A 107 9.41 -11.27 -2.06
CA ARG A 107 10.50 -10.29 -1.95
C ARG A 107 10.64 -9.75 -0.54
N ARG A 108 9.52 -9.51 0.16
CA ARG A 108 9.53 -9.09 1.56
C ARG A 108 10.14 -10.13 2.48
N ILE A 109 9.69 -11.39 2.37
CA ILE A 109 10.17 -12.51 3.18
C ILE A 109 11.67 -12.72 2.96
N ALA A 110 12.12 -12.75 1.70
CA ALA A 110 13.54 -12.90 1.37
C ALA A 110 14.43 -11.80 1.97
N ALA A 111 13.88 -10.59 2.14
CA ALA A 111 14.58 -9.43 2.68
C ALA A 111 14.31 -9.16 4.17
N GLY A 112 13.49 -9.98 4.85
CA GLY A 112 13.10 -9.76 6.25
C GLY A 112 12.17 -8.56 6.48
N LEU A 113 11.51 -8.04 5.44
CA LEU A 113 10.61 -6.89 5.53
C LEU A 113 9.24 -7.33 6.09
N ALA A 114 9.13 -7.46 7.41
CA ALA A 114 7.89 -7.85 8.06
C ALA A 114 6.79 -6.78 7.84
N MET A 115 5.60 -7.21 7.43
CA MET A 115 4.44 -6.32 7.34
C MET A 115 3.89 -6.04 8.73
N PRO A 116 3.56 -4.77 9.06
CA PRO A 116 2.77 -4.47 10.24
C PRO A 116 1.39 -5.14 10.18
N GLY A 117 0.79 -5.32 11.36
CA GLY A 117 -0.57 -5.86 11.50
C GLY A 117 -1.57 -5.04 10.68
N ARG A 118 -2.62 -5.70 10.19
CA ARG A 118 -3.67 -5.00 9.43
C ARG A 118 -4.35 -3.96 10.36
N PRO A 119 -4.43 -2.69 9.94
CA PRO A 119 -5.08 -1.63 10.71
C PRO A 119 -6.62 -1.77 10.74
#